data_AF-A0A1V5PY35-F1
#
_entry.id   AF-A0A1V5PY35-F1
#
_cell.length_a   1.000
_cell.length_b   1.000
_cell.length_c   1.000
_cell.angle_alpha   90.00
_cell.angle_beta   90.00
_cell.angle_gamma   90.00
#
_symmetry.space_group_name_H-M   'P 1'
#
loop_
_entity.id
_entity.type
_entity.pdbx_description
1 polymer ?
#
loop_
_entity_poly.entity_id
_entity_poly.type
_entity_poly.pdbx_seq_one_letter_code
_entity_poly.pdbx_strand_id
1 'polypeptide(L)' 'MKIGPTGSTKMFCNEPAGVMEQEQAYLAALEQATGFEISRSTLRLTNAEGLPLLTFTAAGE' A
#
# COMPACT_ATOMS: atom_id res chain seq x y z
N MET A 1 -7.66 -8.89 8.95
CA MET A 1 -6.70 -7.86 9.40
C MET A 1 -7.46 -6.54 9.53
N LYS A 2 -6.97 -5.56 10.31
CA LYS A 2 -7.59 -4.22 10.36
C LYS A 2 -6.52 -3.13 10.28
N ILE A 3 -6.61 -2.28 9.27
CA ILE A 3 -5.86 -1.01 9.17
C ILE A 3 -6.79 0.10 9.66
N GLY A 4 -6.27 0.99 10.51
CA GLY A 4 -7.00 2.18 10.96
C GLY A 4 -7.07 3.26 9.86
N PRO A 5 -7.73 4.39 10.12
CA PRO A 5 -7.76 5.50 9.16
C PRO A 5 -6.36 5.92 8.71
N THR A 6 -6.19 6.18 7.42
CA THR A 6 -4.91 6.65 6.89
C THR A 6 -4.68 8.12 7.24
N GLY A 7 -3.41 8.53 7.32
CA GLY A 7 -3.01 9.91 7.59
C GLY A 7 -1.93 10.35 6.60
N SER A 8 -1.89 11.66 6.31
CA SER A 8 -0.87 12.29 5.46
C SER A 8 -0.47 13.66 6.01
N THR A 9 0.76 14.07 5.72
CA THR A 9 1.33 15.39 6.08
C THR A 9 0.91 16.49 5.10
N LYS A 10 0.37 16.12 3.93
CA LYS A 10 -0.03 17.03 2.84
C LYS A 10 1.12 17.89 2.28
N MET A 11 2.37 17.43 2.42
CA MET A 11 3.50 18.06 1.74
C MET A 11 3.38 17.83 0.23
N PHE A 12 3.62 18.87 -0.56
CA PHE A 12 3.67 18.72 -2.01
C PHE A 12 5.09 18.38 -2.46
N CYS A 13 5.23 17.28 -3.19
CA CYS A 13 6.47 16.82 -3.81
C CYS A 13 6.24 16.72 -5.32
N ASN A 14 7.04 17.40 -6.13
CA ASN A 14 6.94 17.33 -7.59
C ASN A 14 7.94 16.35 -8.23
N GLU A 15 8.90 15.85 -7.45
CA GLU A 15 9.95 14.95 -7.91
C GLU A 15 10.03 13.71 -7.01
N PRO A 16 10.10 12.50 -7.62
CA PRO A 16 9.96 12.24 -9.05
C PRO A 16 8.54 12.56 -9.56
N ALA A 17 8.39 12.79 -10.87
CA ALA A 17 7.09 12.98 -11.47
C ALA A 17 6.17 11.78 -11.16
N GLY A 18 4.93 12.03 -10.73
CA GLY A 18 4.00 10.99 -10.32
C GLY A 18 4.00 10.65 -8.82
N VAL A 19 4.89 11.26 -8.02
CA VAL A 19 5.01 10.92 -6.59
C VAL A 19 3.75 11.26 -5.78
N MET A 20 3.04 12.34 -6.13
CA MET A 20 1.78 12.70 -5.44
C MET A 20 0.66 11.73 -5.78
N GLU A 21 0.57 11.31 -7.05
CA GLU A 21 -0.39 10.31 -7.52
C GLU A 21 -0.13 8.96 -6.85
N GLN A 22 1.15 8.58 -6.73
CA GLN A 22 1.55 7.38 -6.01
C GLN A 22 1.16 7.44 -4.53
N GLU A 23 1.36 8.57 -3.85
CA GLU A 23 0.93 8.74 -2.44
C GLU A 23 -0.57 8.51 -2.31
N GLN A 24 -1.38 9.18 -3.13
CA GLN A 24 -2.84 9.05 -3.09
C GLN A 24 -3.30 7.61 -3.36
N ALA A 25 -2.74 6.97 -4.39
CA ALA A 25 -3.06 5.59 -4.72
C ALA A 25 -2.67 4.62 -3.59
N TYR A 26 -1.51 4.84 -2.96
CA TYR A 26 -1.05 4.02 -1.84
C TYR A 26 -1.97 4.13 -0.63
N LEU A 27 -2.35 5.35 -0.24
CA LEU A 27 -3.28 5.57 0.88
C LEU A 27 -4.66 4.96 0.60
N ALA A 28 -5.20 5.14 -0.62
CA ALA A 28 -6.47 4.54 -1.02
C ALA A 28 -6.43 2.99 -1.02
N ALA A 29 -5.29 2.39 -1.36
CA ALA A 29 -5.10 0.95 -1.30
C ALA A 29 -5.06 0.45 0.16
N LEU A 30 -4.42 1.19 1.07
CA LEU A 30 -4.41 0.85 2.49
C LEU A 30 -5.81 0.86 3.11
N GLU A 31 -6.66 1.81 2.73
CA GLU A 31 -8.05 1.90 3.22
C GLU A 31 -8.92 0.72 2.75
N GLN A 32 -8.63 0.16 1.59
CA GLN A 32 -9.37 -0.97 1.02
C GLN A 32 -8.86 -2.34 1.51
N ALA A 33 -7.68 -2.38 2.13
CA ALA A 33 -7.06 -3.63 2.54
C ALA A 33 -7.77 -4.26 3.74
N THR A 34 -8.26 -5.49 3.56
CA THR A 34 -8.97 -6.27 4.59
C THR A 34 -8.22 -7.57 4.93
N GLY A 35 -7.32 -8.00 4.05
CA GLY A 35 -6.49 -9.20 4.19
C GLY A 35 -5.02 -8.96 3.86
N PHE A 36 -4.21 -9.99 4.14
CA PHE A 36 -2.82 -10.07 3.72
C PHE A 36 -2.42 -11.52 3.47
N GLU A 37 -1.41 -11.69 2.62
CA GLU A 37 -0.78 -12.97 2.32
C GLU A 37 0.74 -12.80 2.33
N ILE A 38 1.45 -13.75 2.93
CA ILE A 38 2.92 -13.79 2.92
C ILE A 38 3.35 -15.08 2.24
N SER A 39 4.23 -14.97 1.26
CA SER A 39 4.86 -16.10 0.59
C SER A 39 6.32 -15.81 0.33
N ARG A 40 7.21 -16.61 0.92
CA ARG A 40 8.68 -16.40 0.88
C ARG A 40 9.04 -14.97 1.30
N SER A 41 9.64 -14.20 0.41
CA SER A 41 10.05 -12.81 0.58
C SER A 41 8.99 -11.80 0.13
N THR A 42 7.76 -12.22 -0.18
CA THR A 42 6.69 -11.35 -0.68
C THR A 42 5.55 -11.21 0.32
N LEU A 43 5.16 -9.97 0.64
CA LEU A 43 3.92 -9.62 1.33
C LEU A 43 2.93 -9.01 0.32
N ARG A 44 1.69 -9.49 0.31
CA ARG A 44 0.58 -8.89 -0.45
C ARG A 44 -0.49 -8.43 0.52
N LEU A 45 -0.96 -7.21 0.37
CA LEU A 45 -2.20 -6.75 1.00
C LEU A 45 -3.34 -6.99 0.03
N THR A 46 -4.47 -7.49 0.51
CA THR A 46 -5.61 -7.90 -0.32
C THR A 46 -6.91 -7.21 0.08
N ASN A 47 -7.79 -7.03 -0.90
CA ASN A 47 -9.15 -6.56 -0.66
C ASN A 47 -10.06 -7.70 -0.13
N ALA A 48 -11.35 -7.41 0.06
CA ALA A 48 -12.32 -8.40 0.56
C ALA A 48 -12.55 -9.59 -0.39
N GLU A 49 -12.21 -9.47 -1.67
CA GLU A 49 -12.28 -10.53 -2.67
C GLU A 49 -10.99 -11.37 -2.75
N GLY A 50 -9.98 -11.04 -1.94
CA GLY A 50 -8.66 -11.69 -1.98
C GLY A 50 -7.75 -11.18 -3.10
N LEU A 51 -8.15 -10.14 -3.83
CA LEU A 51 -7.33 -9.56 -4.90
C LEU A 51 -6.21 -8.67 -4.32
N PRO A 52 -5.00 -8.73 -4.87
CA PRO A 52 -3.86 -7.96 -4.37
C PRO A 52 -4.01 -6.46 -4.68
N LEU A 53 -3.81 -5.63 -3.65
CA LEU A 53 -3.82 -4.17 -3.70
C LEU A 53 -2.39 -3.60 -3.66
N LEU A 54 -1.55 -4.12 -2.75
CA LEU A 54 -0.16 -3.73 -2.57
C LEU A 54 0.71 -4.97 -2.50
N THR A 55 1.92 -4.91 -3.07
CA THR A 55 2.90 -6.00 -3.03
C THR A 55 4.24 -5.44 -2.58
N PHE A 56 4.84 -6.08 -1.58
CA PHE A 56 6.12 -5.72 -0.98
C PHE A 56 7.09 -6.89 -1.11
N THR A 57 8.37 -6.58 -1.22
CA THR A 57 9.46 -7.56 -1.12
C THR A 57 10.22 -7.32 0.18
N ALA A 58 10.68 -8.39 0.84
CA ALA A 58 11.49 -8.32 2.05
C ALA A 58 12.77 -7.53 1.76
N ALA A 59 13.07 -6.55 2.61
CA ALA A 59 14.30 -5.78 2.50
C ALA A 59 15.48 -6.62 3.03
N GLY A 60 16.54 -6.77 2.23
CA GLY A 60 17.76 -7.52 2.60
C GLY A 60 17.93 -8.88 1.93
N GLU A 61 17.10 -9.21 0.93
CA GLU A 61 17.35 -10.28 -0.04
C GLU A 61 18.20 -9.78 -1.23
#